data_AF-A0A2K3JBH5-F1
#
_entry.id   AF-A0A2K3JBH5-F1
#
_cell.length_a   1.000
_cell.length_b   1.000
_cell.length_c   1.000
_cell.angle_alpha   90.00
_cell.angle_beta   90.00
_cell.angle_gamma   90.00
#
_symmetry.space_group_name_H-M   'P 1'
#
loop_
_entity.id
_entity.type
_entity.pdbx_description
1 polymer ?
#
loop_
_entity_poly.entity_id
_entity_poly.type
_entity_poly.pdbx_seq_one_letter_code
_entity_poly.pdbx_strand_id
1 'polypeptide(L)'
;MQITACPKCGSRNIFQGRLKDGVLTGYTSRDVCRDCGYRGSPIIFDSENEYIKFVKELKKEESSDESVDISDYSVKDKQVLEDLKDISDELDDFKEKDSVLLKNPCSSLGFALFIAGVLSTAGTVGRLFGFTGILVIAGIILIIVGVVGPKEEELQKKAMRNRMKSLPFIAGVLLILDGLFGGFIYLFLLFEAINPSIVVPNDLALIFMDYQGYLILFFSIEIVFCVFCLIGGIFSLVRKKWGFAILGAIFGTLVFVPFYVLTIVAMVGLILIAYTRFLFVK
;
A
#
# COMPACT_ATOMS: atom_id res chain seq x y z
N MET A 1 48.96 6.86 -10.64
CA MET A 1 47.97 7.96 -10.87
C MET A 1 46.63 7.31 -10.76
N GLN A 2 45.76 7.77 -9.86
CA GLN A 2 44.42 7.19 -9.73
C GLN A 2 43.53 7.69 -10.86
N ILE A 3 42.84 6.78 -11.54
CA ILE A 3 41.92 7.07 -12.64
C ILE A 3 40.50 6.82 -12.15
N THR A 4 39.66 7.83 -12.21
CA THR A 4 38.25 7.75 -11.81
C THR A 4 37.38 7.66 -13.06
N ALA A 5 36.53 6.65 -13.16
CA ALA A 5 35.70 6.44 -14.34
C ALA A 5 34.24 6.05 -14.00
N CYS A 6 33.34 6.35 -14.92
CA CYS A 6 31.94 5.99 -14.85
C CYS A 6 31.75 4.48 -15.05
N PRO A 7 31.03 3.78 -14.15
CA PRO A 7 30.75 2.34 -14.30
C PRO A 7 29.87 2.02 -15.51
N LYS A 8 29.07 2.99 -15.99
CA LYS A 8 28.11 2.77 -17.08
C LYS A 8 28.70 2.96 -18.47
N CYS A 9 29.54 4.00 -18.66
CA CYS A 9 30.03 4.37 -19.99
C CYS A 9 31.56 4.43 -20.09
N GLY A 10 32.28 4.18 -19.00
CA GLY A 10 33.75 4.28 -18.96
C GLY A 10 34.31 5.70 -19.00
N SER A 11 33.48 6.75 -19.09
CA SER A 11 33.97 8.13 -19.13
C SER A 11 34.71 8.56 -17.85
N ARG A 12 35.77 9.36 -18.01
CA ARG A 12 36.51 10.02 -16.92
C ARG A 12 35.89 11.36 -16.48
N ASN A 13 34.82 11.81 -17.14
CA ASN A 13 34.16 13.10 -16.91
C ASN A 13 33.18 13.03 -15.72
N ILE A 14 33.71 12.79 -14.52
CA ILE A 14 32.95 12.72 -13.26
C ILE A 14 33.02 14.04 -12.50
N PHE A 15 31.88 14.54 -12.04
CA PHE A 15 31.78 15.80 -11.31
C PHE A 15 30.86 15.67 -10.10
N GLN A 16 31.11 16.48 -9.08
CA GLN A 16 30.19 16.62 -7.96
C GLN A 16 28.92 17.37 -8.44
N GLY A 17 27.80 16.67 -8.45
CA GLY A 17 26.50 17.17 -8.86
C GLY A 17 26.05 18.35 -8.02
N ARG A 18 25.47 19.35 -8.68
CA ARG A 18 24.86 20.52 -8.05
C ARG A 18 23.36 20.29 -7.88
N LEU A 19 22.68 21.15 -7.12
CA LEU A 19 21.22 21.09 -6.97
C LEU A 19 20.48 21.08 -8.32
N LYS A 20 21.03 21.76 -9.34
CA LYS A 20 20.47 21.81 -10.70
C LYS A 20 20.48 20.44 -11.41
N ASP A 21 21.36 19.54 -11.00
CA ASP A 21 21.49 18.20 -11.57
C ASP A 21 20.55 17.20 -10.86
N GLY A 22 19.68 17.67 -9.96
CA GLY A 22 18.70 16.86 -9.25
C GLY A 22 19.30 15.95 -8.17
N VAL A 23 20.51 16.25 -7.67
CA VAL A 23 21.15 15.53 -6.58
C VAL A 23 20.68 16.12 -5.25
N LEU A 24 19.91 15.34 -4.48
CA LEU A 24 19.42 15.74 -3.16
C LEU A 24 20.57 15.79 -2.16
N THR A 25 20.67 16.88 -1.39
CA THR A 25 21.65 17.05 -0.33
C THR A 25 21.37 16.02 0.79
N GLY A 26 22.21 14.98 0.89
CA GLY A 26 22.09 13.95 1.94
C GLY A 26 22.52 12.55 1.53
N TYR A 27 22.64 12.27 0.22
CA TYR A 27 23.14 10.98 -0.27
C TYR A 27 24.67 10.88 -0.19
N THR A 28 25.15 9.65 0.02
CA THR A 28 26.56 9.30 0.30
C THR A 28 27.49 9.51 -0.89
N SER A 29 26.99 9.50 -2.12
CA SER A 29 27.75 9.89 -3.31
C SER A 29 27.03 11.01 -4.06
N ARG A 30 27.76 12.10 -4.32
CA ARG A 30 27.28 13.26 -5.10
C ARG A 30 27.83 13.26 -6.51
N ASP A 31 28.47 12.19 -6.95
CA ASP A 31 29.17 12.15 -8.23
C ASP A 31 28.21 11.84 -9.38
N VAL A 32 28.35 12.60 -10.46
CA VAL A 32 27.55 12.51 -11.67
C VAL A 32 28.46 12.49 -12.89
N CYS A 33 28.24 11.53 -13.77
CA CYS A 33 28.92 11.45 -15.07
C CYS A 33 28.26 12.42 -16.07
N ARG A 34 29.03 13.31 -16.69
CA ARG A 34 28.48 14.26 -17.68
C ARG A 34 28.06 13.62 -18.99
N ASP A 35 28.73 12.54 -19.38
CA ASP A 35 28.52 11.97 -20.71
C ASP A 35 27.26 11.09 -20.79
N CYS A 36 26.93 10.34 -19.72
CA CYS A 36 25.77 9.44 -19.70
C CYS A 36 24.73 9.73 -18.60
N GLY A 37 24.97 10.73 -17.74
CA GLY A 37 24.05 11.10 -16.64
C GLY A 37 24.00 10.13 -15.46
N TYR A 38 24.89 9.12 -15.41
CA TYR A 38 24.97 8.18 -14.29
C TYR A 38 25.22 8.90 -12.96
N ARG A 39 24.45 8.54 -11.92
CA ARG A 39 24.54 9.08 -10.56
C ARG A 39 24.95 7.96 -9.62
N GLY A 40 26.12 8.07 -9.01
CA GLY A 40 26.64 7.02 -8.13
C GLY A 40 28.14 7.13 -7.91
N SER A 41 28.68 6.24 -7.09
CA SER A 41 30.11 6.21 -6.80
C SER A 41 30.90 5.78 -8.05
N PRO A 42 31.94 6.53 -8.46
CA PRO A 42 32.76 6.13 -9.59
C PRO A 42 33.69 4.96 -9.23
N ILE A 43 34.17 4.24 -10.24
CA ILE A 43 35.19 3.21 -10.06
C ILE A 43 36.56 3.90 -10.11
N ILE A 44 37.43 3.56 -9.16
CA ILE A 44 38.80 4.09 -9.08
C ILE A 44 39.76 2.96 -9.47
N PHE A 45 40.62 3.23 -10.45
CA PHE A 45 41.64 2.31 -10.93
C PHE A 45 43.03 2.82 -10.52
N ASP A 46 43.90 1.91 -10.10
CA ASP A 46 45.27 2.25 -9.70
C ASP A 46 46.23 2.32 -10.89
N SER A 47 45.84 1.72 -12.03
CA SER A 47 46.64 1.69 -13.26
C SER A 47 45.81 1.96 -14.54
N GLU A 48 46.48 2.52 -15.54
CA GLU A 48 45.92 2.76 -16.88
C GLU A 48 45.52 1.45 -17.60
N ASN A 49 46.26 0.36 -17.33
CA ASN A 49 46.00 -0.95 -17.92
C ASN A 49 44.66 -1.56 -17.45
N GLU A 50 44.34 -1.44 -16.16
CA GLU A 50 43.06 -1.90 -15.61
C GLU A 50 41.88 -1.11 -16.20
N TYR A 51 42.03 0.22 -16.31
CA TYR A 51 41.03 1.06 -16.96
C TYR A 51 40.80 0.66 -18.43
N ILE A 52 41.86 0.41 -19.20
CA ILE A 52 41.73 -0.03 -20.61
C ILE A 52 41.01 -1.38 -20.68
N LYS A 53 41.30 -2.31 -19.78
CA LYS A 53 40.63 -3.62 -19.73
C LYS A 53 39.13 -3.45 -19.46
N PHE A 54 38.77 -2.61 -18.50
CA PHE A 54 37.38 -2.29 -18.16
C PHE A 54 36.61 -1.70 -19.35
N VAL A 55 37.18 -0.71 -20.06
CA VAL A 55 36.53 -0.09 -21.23
C VAL A 55 36.35 -1.08 -22.39
N LYS A 56 37.26 -2.04 -22.54
CA LYS A 56 37.14 -3.11 -23.55
C LYS A 56 36.01 -4.08 -23.21
N GLU A 57 35.86 -4.46 -21.95
CA GLU A 57 34.78 -5.35 -21.49
C GLU A 57 33.41 -4.68 -21.65
N LEU A 58 33.27 -3.39 -21.29
CA LEU A 58 32.05 -2.61 -21.52
C LEU A 58 31.59 -2.61 -22.99
N LYS A 59 32.52 -2.38 -23.93
CA LYS A 59 32.20 -2.39 -25.37
C LYS A 59 31.83 -3.76 -25.91
N LYS A 60 32.35 -4.83 -25.28
CA LYS A 60 32.06 -6.20 -25.67
C LYS A 60 30.61 -6.55 -25.33
N GLU A 61 30.12 -6.14 -24.16
CA GLU A 61 28.73 -6.33 -23.75
C GLU A 61 27.75 -5.60 -24.68
N GLU A 62 28.05 -4.35 -25.08
CA GLU A 62 27.21 -3.62 -26.04
C GLU A 62 27.14 -4.29 -27.42
N SER A 63 28.15 -5.08 -27.80
CA SER A 63 28.20 -5.77 -29.10
C SER A 63 27.65 -7.20 -29.08
N SER A 64 27.39 -7.78 -27.90
CA SER A 64 26.93 -9.17 -27.78
C SER A 64 25.41 -9.34 -27.70
N ASP A 65 24.65 -8.24 -27.74
CA ASP A 65 23.18 -8.28 -27.83
C ASP A 65 22.64 -8.44 -29.27
N GLU A 66 23.53 -8.60 -30.28
CA GLU A 66 23.15 -8.99 -31.64
C GLU A 66 23.26 -10.52 -31.81
N SER A 67 22.10 -11.17 -31.75
CA SER A 67 21.77 -12.51 -32.26
C SER A 67 22.74 -13.65 -31.92
N VAL A 68 22.41 -14.40 -30.87
CA VAL A 68 22.87 -15.79 -30.72
C VAL A 68 22.26 -16.60 -31.87
N ASP A 69 23.08 -16.92 -32.87
CA ASP A 69 22.70 -17.78 -33.99
C ASP A 69 22.66 -19.24 -33.49
N ILE A 70 21.44 -19.71 -33.20
CA ILE A 70 21.16 -21.08 -32.73
C ILE A 70 21.12 -21.99 -33.96
N SER A 71 22.28 -22.30 -34.52
CA SER A 71 22.39 -23.17 -35.69
C SER A 71 23.13 -24.48 -35.39
N ASP A 72 22.80 -25.18 -34.30
CA ASP A 72 23.22 -26.59 -34.16
C ASP A 72 22.42 -27.43 -33.15
N TYR A 73 21.09 -27.29 -33.12
CA TYR A 73 20.23 -28.18 -32.32
C TYR A 73 19.26 -28.98 -33.18
N SER A 74 19.16 -30.27 -32.83
CA SER A 74 18.53 -31.34 -33.59
C SER A 74 17.04 -31.10 -33.83
N VAL A 75 16.52 -31.67 -34.92
CA VAL A 75 15.14 -31.51 -35.41
C VAL A 75 14.06 -31.92 -34.39
N LYS A 76 14.40 -32.64 -33.30
CA LYS A 76 13.47 -32.98 -32.22
C LYS A 76 13.33 -31.92 -31.13
N ASP A 77 14.31 -31.03 -30.98
CA ASP A 77 14.30 -30.01 -29.93
C ASP A 77 13.54 -28.75 -30.36
N LYS A 78 13.35 -28.53 -31.66
CA LYS A 78 12.60 -27.37 -32.19
C LYS A 78 11.13 -27.35 -31.76
N GLN A 79 10.48 -28.50 -31.71
CA GLN A 79 9.07 -28.58 -31.32
C GLN A 79 8.88 -28.34 -29.82
N VAL A 80 9.80 -28.86 -28.99
CA VAL A 80 9.83 -28.54 -27.56
C VAL A 80 10.16 -27.07 -27.32
N LEU A 81 11.00 -26.45 -28.17
CA LEU A 81 11.33 -25.03 -28.08
C LEU A 81 10.16 -24.13 -28.47
N GLU A 82 9.36 -24.51 -29.48
CA GLU A 82 8.14 -23.78 -29.85
C GLU A 82 7.09 -23.88 -28.74
N ASP A 83 6.88 -25.08 -28.18
CA ASP A 83 5.96 -25.27 -27.06
C ASP A 83 6.41 -24.48 -25.80
N LEU A 84 7.73 -24.38 -25.54
CA LEU A 84 8.27 -23.59 -24.44
C LEU A 84 8.20 -22.07 -24.70
N LYS A 85 8.27 -21.63 -25.95
CA LYS A 85 8.10 -20.21 -26.31
C LYS A 85 6.66 -19.76 -26.10
N ASP A 86 5.68 -20.56 -26.51
CA ASP A 86 4.26 -20.25 -26.26
C ASP A 86 3.96 -20.17 -24.75
N ILE A 87 4.54 -21.06 -23.94
CA ILE A 87 4.42 -21.02 -22.47
C ILE A 87 5.13 -19.79 -21.89
N SER A 88 6.31 -19.43 -22.40
CA SER A 88 7.06 -18.24 -21.98
C SER A 88 6.28 -16.96 -22.27
N ASP A 89 5.71 -16.85 -23.46
CA ASP A 89 4.94 -15.69 -23.89
C ASP A 89 3.65 -15.54 -23.07
N GLU A 90 2.98 -16.66 -22.70
CA GLU A 90 1.86 -16.63 -21.75
C GLU A 90 2.30 -16.20 -20.34
N LEU A 91 3.44 -16.70 -19.84
CA LEU A 91 3.96 -16.35 -18.50
C LEU A 91 4.39 -14.89 -18.39
N ASP A 92 4.94 -14.33 -19.47
CA ASP A 92 5.31 -12.92 -19.53
C ASP A 92 4.06 -12.03 -19.62
N ASP A 93 3.01 -12.43 -20.34
CA ASP A 93 1.73 -11.73 -20.37
C ASP A 93 1.02 -11.74 -18.99
N PHE A 94 1.13 -12.85 -18.24
CA PHE A 94 0.66 -12.93 -16.85
C PHE A 94 1.48 -12.06 -15.89
N LYS A 95 2.81 -12.07 -15.98
CA LYS A 95 3.69 -11.19 -15.16
C LYS A 95 3.45 -9.72 -15.45
N GLU A 96 3.23 -9.37 -16.71
CA GLU A 96 2.94 -8.00 -17.11
C GLU A 96 1.58 -7.57 -16.53
N LYS A 97 0.54 -8.42 -16.63
CA LYS A 97 -0.78 -8.17 -16.00
C LYS A 97 -0.71 -8.03 -14.49
N ASP A 98 0.03 -8.90 -13.79
CA ASP A 98 0.17 -8.85 -12.33
C ASP A 98 0.94 -7.60 -11.88
N SER A 99 1.93 -7.15 -12.66
CA SER A 99 2.63 -5.90 -12.38
C SER A 99 1.74 -4.67 -12.54
N VAL A 100 0.76 -4.71 -13.45
CA VAL A 100 -0.25 -3.66 -13.63
C VAL A 100 -1.29 -3.70 -12.51
N LEU A 101 -1.68 -4.90 -12.07
CA LEU A 101 -2.67 -5.10 -11.01
C LEU A 101 -2.14 -4.69 -9.63
N LEU A 102 -0.85 -4.85 -9.35
CA LEU A 102 -0.19 -4.44 -8.10
C LEU A 102 0.23 -2.95 -8.07
N LYS A 103 0.31 -2.28 -9.22
CA LYS A 103 0.63 -0.84 -9.28
C LYS A 103 -0.50 0.07 -8.80
N ASN A 104 -1.74 -0.45 -8.70
CA ASN A 104 -2.87 0.30 -8.16
C ASN A 104 -2.92 0.17 -6.62
N PRO A 105 -2.67 1.25 -5.85
CA PRO A 105 -2.71 1.17 -4.38
C PRO A 105 -4.06 0.70 -3.81
N CYS A 106 -5.16 0.77 -4.58
CA CYS A 106 -6.49 0.34 -4.17
C CYS A 106 -6.64 -1.19 -4.22
N SER A 107 -6.13 -1.84 -5.28
CA SER A 107 -6.09 -3.30 -5.36
C SER A 107 -5.09 -3.87 -4.36
N SER A 108 -3.95 -3.21 -4.15
CA SER A 108 -2.99 -3.58 -3.11
C SER A 108 -3.60 -3.50 -1.70
N LEU A 109 -4.30 -2.40 -1.38
CA LEU A 109 -5.00 -2.24 -0.09
C LEU A 109 -6.14 -3.26 0.05
N GLY A 110 -6.93 -3.47 -1.00
CA GLY A 110 -8.01 -4.47 -1.02
C GLY A 110 -7.48 -5.89 -0.80
N PHE A 111 -6.36 -6.24 -1.43
CA PHE A 111 -5.69 -7.53 -1.26
C PHE A 111 -5.12 -7.69 0.15
N ALA A 112 -4.53 -6.65 0.73
CA ALA A 112 -4.07 -6.67 2.12
C ALA A 112 -5.22 -6.88 3.11
N LEU A 113 -6.37 -6.21 2.90
CA LEU A 113 -7.57 -6.39 3.73
C LEU A 113 -8.18 -7.78 3.56
N PHE A 114 -8.18 -8.31 2.33
CA PHE A 114 -8.64 -9.67 2.06
C PHE A 114 -7.78 -10.71 2.79
N ILE A 115 -6.45 -10.62 2.68
CA ILE A 115 -5.53 -11.52 3.39
C ILE A 115 -5.67 -11.38 4.91
N ALA A 116 -5.77 -10.15 5.43
CA ALA A 116 -6.00 -9.92 6.85
C ALA A 116 -7.30 -10.58 7.33
N GLY A 117 -8.40 -10.43 6.56
CA GLY A 117 -9.68 -11.07 6.84
C GLY A 117 -9.57 -12.59 6.87
N VAL A 118 -8.92 -13.19 5.86
CA VAL A 118 -8.70 -14.65 5.77
C VAL A 118 -7.82 -15.16 6.92
N LEU A 119 -6.73 -14.47 7.26
CA LEU A 119 -5.86 -14.86 8.37
C LEU A 119 -6.59 -14.75 9.72
N SER A 120 -7.45 -13.75 9.90
CA SER A 120 -8.28 -13.64 11.11
C SER A 120 -9.28 -14.80 11.25
N THR A 121 -9.78 -15.37 10.14
CA THR A 121 -10.66 -16.56 10.19
C THR A 121 -9.95 -17.81 10.67
N ALA A 122 -8.65 -17.94 10.40
CA ALA A 122 -7.88 -19.13 10.78
C ALA A 122 -7.60 -19.20 12.30
N GLY A 123 -7.64 -18.05 13.00
CA GLY A 123 -7.27 -17.96 14.43
C GLY A 123 -8.43 -17.97 15.43
N THR A 124 -9.69 -17.76 15.01
CA THR A 124 -10.81 -17.56 15.95
C THR A 124 -12.02 -18.44 15.64
N VAL A 125 -12.09 -19.60 16.30
CA VAL A 125 -13.21 -20.53 16.20
C VAL A 125 -14.41 -19.97 16.97
N GLY A 126 -15.43 -19.50 16.24
CA GLY A 126 -16.82 -19.59 16.70
C GLY A 126 -17.61 -18.31 17.01
N ARG A 127 -17.00 -17.12 17.13
CA ARG A 127 -17.77 -15.87 17.42
C ARG A 127 -17.47 -14.65 16.53
N LEU A 128 -16.51 -14.75 15.60
CA LEU A 128 -16.05 -13.65 14.76
C LEU A 128 -16.50 -13.72 13.29
N PHE A 129 -17.37 -14.68 12.92
CA PHE A 129 -17.81 -14.88 11.53
C PHE A 129 -18.42 -13.63 10.87
N GLY A 130 -19.11 -12.79 11.64
CA GLY A 130 -19.67 -11.53 11.11
C GLY A 130 -18.59 -10.54 10.69
N PHE A 131 -17.56 -10.36 11.52
CA PHE A 131 -16.51 -9.37 11.30
C PHE A 131 -15.52 -9.82 10.23
N THR A 132 -15.12 -11.09 10.24
CA THR A 132 -14.27 -11.65 9.18
C THR A 132 -14.97 -11.64 7.83
N GLY A 133 -16.28 -11.96 7.79
CA GLY A 133 -17.10 -11.82 6.59
C GLY A 133 -17.11 -10.39 6.05
N ILE A 134 -17.32 -9.39 6.91
CA ILE A 134 -17.31 -7.97 6.51
C ILE A 134 -15.94 -7.56 5.97
N LEU A 135 -14.83 -7.93 6.60
CA LEU A 135 -13.48 -7.60 6.11
C LEU A 135 -13.17 -8.25 4.75
N VAL A 136 -13.55 -9.52 4.58
CA VAL A 136 -13.39 -10.22 3.29
C VAL A 136 -14.23 -9.55 2.21
N ILE A 137 -15.50 -9.21 2.49
CA ILE A 137 -16.38 -8.50 1.55
C ILE A 137 -15.81 -7.10 1.22
N ALA A 138 -15.31 -6.37 2.22
CA ALA A 138 -14.68 -5.06 2.03
C ALA A 138 -13.44 -5.16 1.12
N GLY A 139 -12.58 -6.15 1.35
CA GLY A 139 -11.41 -6.45 0.54
C GLY A 139 -11.80 -6.76 -0.91
N ILE A 140 -12.79 -7.63 -1.10
CA ILE A 140 -13.31 -7.98 -2.44
C ILE A 140 -13.88 -6.74 -3.15
N ILE A 141 -14.69 -5.92 -2.47
CA ILE A 141 -15.25 -4.69 -3.04
C ILE A 141 -14.13 -3.74 -3.47
N LEU A 142 -13.09 -3.56 -2.65
CA LEU A 142 -11.95 -2.70 -2.99
C LEU A 142 -11.14 -3.24 -4.17
N ILE A 143 -10.98 -4.56 -4.27
CA ILE A 143 -10.35 -5.20 -5.44
C ILE A 143 -11.19 -4.95 -6.69
N ILE A 144 -12.51 -5.18 -6.63
CA ILE A 144 -13.43 -4.93 -7.76
C ILE A 144 -13.38 -3.45 -8.17
N VAL A 145 -13.43 -2.52 -7.22
CA VAL A 145 -13.33 -1.08 -7.49
C VAL A 145 -11.96 -0.72 -8.08
N GLY A 146 -10.89 -1.38 -7.63
CA GLY A 146 -9.54 -1.18 -8.18
C GLY A 146 -9.37 -1.71 -9.61
N VAL A 147 -10.09 -2.77 -9.98
CA VAL A 147 -10.03 -3.41 -11.31
C VAL A 147 -11.02 -2.79 -12.29
N VAL A 148 -12.25 -2.55 -11.87
CA VAL A 148 -13.36 -2.03 -12.69
C VAL A 148 -13.44 -0.50 -12.64
N GLY A 149 -12.68 0.13 -11.74
CA GLY A 149 -12.63 1.57 -11.59
C GLY A 149 -12.35 2.29 -12.91
N PRO A 150 -12.92 3.49 -13.09
CA PRO A 150 -12.72 4.27 -14.33
C PRO A 150 -11.23 4.52 -14.57
N LYS A 151 -10.80 4.40 -15.83
CA LYS A 151 -9.42 4.67 -16.23
C LYS A 151 -9.01 6.09 -15.83
N GLU A 152 -7.75 6.29 -15.44
CA GLU A 152 -7.23 7.59 -14.99
C GLU A 152 -7.57 8.74 -15.96
N GLU A 153 -7.53 8.49 -17.27
CA GLU A 153 -7.88 9.47 -18.30
C GLU A 153 -9.33 9.99 -18.19
N GLU A 154 -10.28 9.14 -17.79
CA GLU A 154 -11.67 9.54 -17.63
C GLU A 154 -11.89 10.34 -16.34
N LEU A 155 -11.18 9.96 -15.27
CA LEU A 155 -11.19 10.65 -13.98
C LEU A 155 -10.64 12.08 -14.06
N GLN A 156 -9.77 12.36 -15.04
CA GLN A 156 -9.21 13.70 -15.25
C GLN A 156 -10.19 14.69 -15.90
N LYS A 157 -11.35 14.25 -16.42
CA LYS A 157 -12.36 15.16 -16.96
C LYS A 157 -12.85 16.12 -15.87
N LYS A 158 -12.73 17.43 -16.13
CA LYS A 158 -13.04 18.53 -15.18
C LYS A 158 -14.45 18.44 -14.56
N ALA A 159 -15.41 17.90 -15.32
CA ALA A 159 -16.78 17.67 -14.84
C ALA A 159 -16.85 16.62 -13.73
N MET A 160 -16.07 15.54 -13.83
CA MET A 160 -16.05 14.45 -12.84
C MET A 160 -15.37 14.92 -11.54
N ARG A 161 -14.25 15.67 -11.65
CA ARG A 161 -13.56 16.24 -10.48
C ARG A 161 -14.47 17.13 -9.63
N ASN A 162 -15.37 17.91 -10.24
CA ASN A 162 -16.29 18.75 -9.49
C ASN A 162 -17.35 17.95 -8.72
N ARG A 163 -17.87 16.85 -9.30
CA ARG A 163 -18.81 15.97 -8.59
C ARG A 163 -18.17 15.25 -7.41
N MET A 164 -16.88 14.94 -7.52
CA MET A 164 -16.14 14.20 -6.49
C MET A 164 -15.57 15.08 -5.38
N LYS A 165 -15.75 16.42 -5.46
CA LYS A 165 -15.34 17.34 -4.39
C LYS A 165 -16.06 17.10 -3.07
N SER A 166 -17.24 16.50 -3.06
CA SER A 166 -18.01 16.23 -1.84
C SER A 166 -17.65 14.90 -1.17
N LEU A 167 -17.04 13.95 -1.90
CA LEU A 167 -16.78 12.60 -1.37
C LEU A 167 -15.87 12.57 -0.13
N PRO A 168 -14.74 13.33 -0.07
CA PRO A 168 -13.92 13.36 1.15
C PRO A 168 -14.68 14.00 2.32
N PHE A 169 -15.58 14.94 2.00
CA PHE A 169 -16.41 15.58 3.01
C PHE A 169 -17.39 14.59 3.63
N ILE A 170 -18.12 13.85 2.79
CA ILE A 170 -19.04 12.80 3.23
C ILE A 170 -18.30 11.75 4.05
N ALA A 171 -17.16 11.26 3.56
CA ALA A 171 -16.36 10.29 4.29
C ALA A 171 -15.86 10.80 5.65
N GLY A 172 -15.41 12.06 5.70
CA GLY A 172 -15.01 12.69 6.95
C GLY A 172 -16.15 12.78 7.96
N VAL A 173 -17.34 13.17 7.53
CA VAL A 173 -18.54 13.21 8.40
C VAL A 173 -18.91 11.82 8.90
N LEU A 174 -18.90 10.80 8.03
CA LEU A 174 -19.20 9.43 8.41
C LEU A 174 -18.24 8.92 9.50
N LEU A 175 -16.93 9.15 9.36
CA LEU A 175 -15.94 8.76 10.37
C LEU A 175 -16.07 9.55 11.68
N ILE A 176 -16.45 10.83 11.61
CA ILE A 176 -16.69 11.63 12.82
C ILE A 176 -17.89 11.08 13.59
N LEU A 177 -18.99 10.77 12.89
CA LEU A 177 -20.16 10.17 13.52
C LEU A 177 -19.82 8.80 14.09
N ASP A 178 -19.11 7.97 13.34
CA ASP A 178 -18.63 6.67 13.79
C ASP A 178 -17.81 6.76 15.10
N GLY A 179 -16.78 7.61 15.12
CA GLY A 179 -15.95 7.82 16.30
C GLY A 179 -16.71 8.41 17.49
N LEU A 180 -17.70 9.30 17.27
CA LEU A 180 -18.51 9.87 18.34
C LEU A 180 -19.47 8.84 18.95
N PHE A 181 -20.24 8.13 18.11
CA PHE A 181 -21.20 7.13 18.59
C PHE A 181 -20.49 5.93 19.20
N GLY A 182 -19.44 5.42 18.54
CA GLY A 182 -18.60 4.34 19.07
C GLY A 182 -17.98 4.75 20.40
N GLY A 183 -17.32 5.92 20.44
CA GLY A 183 -16.70 6.45 21.64
C GLY A 183 -17.69 6.60 22.80
N PHE A 184 -18.89 7.10 22.56
CA PHE A 184 -19.94 7.20 23.57
C PHE A 184 -20.37 5.82 24.11
N ILE A 185 -20.60 4.85 23.21
CA ILE A 185 -20.96 3.48 23.58
C ILE A 185 -19.86 2.85 24.45
N TYR A 186 -18.59 2.94 24.05
CA TYR A 186 -17.50 2.35 24.84
C TYR A 186 -17.21 3.09 26.13
N LEU A 187 -17.37 4.41 26.17
CA LEU A 187 -17.27 5.17 27.41
C LEU A 187 -18.34 4.70 28.41
N PHE A 188 -19.57 4.48 27.93
CA PHE A 188 -20.65 3.92 28.72
C PHE A 188 -20.35 2.49 29.19
N LEU A 189 -19.90 1.60 28.30
CA LEU A 189 -19.53 0.22 28.65
C LEU A 189 -18.34 0.16 29.62
N LEU A 190 -17.35 1.05 29.47
CA LEU A 190 -16.23 1.17 30.40
C LEU A 190 -16.71 1.64 31.78
N PHE A 191 -17.63 2.60 31.82
CA PHE A 191 -18.22 3.08 33.07
C PHE A 191 -18.96 1.96 33.81
N GLU A 192 -19.78 1.18 33.10
CA GLU A 192 -20.48 0.00 33.66
C GLU A 192 -19.49 -1.10 34.09
N ALA A 193 -18.41 -1.32 33.33
CA ALA A 193 -17.38 -2.29 33.71
C ALA A 193 -16.63 -1.89 34.99
N ILE A 194 -16.51 -0.59 35.30
CA ILE A 194 -15.90 -0.10 36.54
C ILE A 194 -16.91 -0.16 37.70
N ASN A 195 -18.20 0.10 37.43
CA ASN A 195 -19.27 0.17 38.43
C ASN A 195 -20.42 -0.78 38.08
N PRO A 196 -20.30 -2.09 38.33
CA PRO A 196 -21.26 -3.11 37.86
C PRO A 196 -22.64 -3.11 38.55
N SER A 197 -23.02 -2.02 39.21
CA SER A 197 -24.12 -2.00 40.19
C SER A 197 -25.47 -1.51 39.64
N ILE A 198 -25.58 -1.06 38.38
CA ILE A 198 -26.73 -0.24 37.96
C ILE A 198 -27.68 -0.94 36.96
N VAL A 199 -27.19 -1.76 36.02
CA VAL A 199 -28.02 -2.19 34.88
C VAL A 199 -27.95 -3.69 34.56
N VAL A 200 -27.05 -4.45 35.19
CA VAL A 200 -26.74 -5.83 34.75
C VAL A 200 -27.55 -6.86 35.57
N PRO A 201 -28.31 -7.77 34.93
CA PRO A 201 -28.97 -8.88 35.62
C PRO A 201 -27.97 -9.74 36.40
N ASN A 202 -28.39 -10.26 37.56
CA ASN A 202 -27.53 -11.02 38.49
C ASN A 202 -26.76 -12.17 37.81
N ASP A 203 -27.37 -12.83 36.83
CA ASP A 203 -26.73 -13.96 36.13
C ASP A 203 -25.57 -13.54 35.23
N LEU A 204 -25.63 -12.32 34.68
CA LEU A 204 -24.59 -11.78 33.82
C LEU A 204 -23.47 -11.16 34.66
N ALA A 205 -23.79 -10.61 35.84
CA ALA A 205 -22.83 -10.01 36.76
C ALA A 205 -21.71 -10.98 37.18
N LEU A 206 -22.03 -12.28 37.33
CA LEU A 206 -21.05 -13.32 37.67
C LEU A 206 -19.96 -13.44 36.60
N ILE A 207 -20.34 -13.40 35.32
CA ILE A 207 -19.41 -13.46 34.18
C ILE A 207 -18.56 -12.18 34.14
N PHE A 208 -19.14 -11.02 34.42
CA PHE A 208 -18.41 -9.76 34.41
C PHE A 208 -17.34 -9.68 35.50
N MET A 209 -17.57 -10.29 36.67
CA MET A 209 -16.60 -10.29 37.79
C MET A 209 -15.29 -10.99 37.40
N ASP A 210 -15.37 -12.15 36.74
CA ASP A 210 -14.18 -12.92 36.36
C ASP A 210 -13.36 -12.26 35.22
N TYR A 211 -14.03 -11.47 34.36
CA TYR A 211 -13.42 -10.83 33.19
C TYR A 211 -13.29 -9.31 33.29
N GLN A 212 -13.57 -8.71 34.45
CA GLN A 212 -13.68 -7.25 34.61
C GLN A 212 -12.42 -6.52 34.11
N GLY A 213 -11.23 -7.00 34.50
CA GLY A 213 -9.97 -6.39 34.08
C GLY A 213 -9.74 -6.46 32.57
N TYR A 214 -10.10 -7.57 31.92
CA TYR A 214 -9.98 -7.72 30.47
C TYR A 214 -10.95 -6.81 29.72
N LEU A 215 -12.19 -6.66 30.21
CA LEU A 215 -13.19 -5.77 29.61
C LEU A 215 -12.78 -4.30 29.74
N ILE A 216 -12.27 -3.88 30.91
CA ILE A 216 -11.76 -2.52 31.11
C ILE A 216 -10.61 -2.22 30.13
N LEU A 217 -9.64 -3.13 30.00
CA LEU A 217 -8.53 -2.97 29.06
C LEU A 217 -9.03 -2.89 27.62
N PHE A 218 -9.93 -3.80 27.23
CA PHE A 218 -10.50 -3.86 25.89
C PHE A 218 -11.25 -2.58 25.52
N PHE A 219 -12.20 -2.13 26.35
CA PHE A 219 -12.94 -0.90 26.10
C PHE A 219 -12.03 0.34 26.08
N SER A 220 -10.97 0.35 26.88
CA SER A 220 -9.97 1.43 26.85
C SER A 220 -9.23 1.49 25.50
N ILE A 221 -8.85 0.34 24.92
CA ILE A 221 -8.23 0.26 23.60
C ILE A 221 -9.21 0.74 22.51
N GLU A 222 -10.47 0.33 22.59
CA GLU A 222 -11.52 0.74 21.64
C GLU A 222 -11.78 2.25 21.66
N ILE A 223 -11.75 2.88 22.84
CA ILE A 223 -11.83 4.35 22.94
C ILE A 223 -10.65 5.01 22.22
N VAL A 224 -9.44 4.47 22.33
CA VAL A 224 -8.28 4.97 21.58
C VAL A 224 -8.51 4.87 20.08
N PHE A 225 -9.07 3.76 19.58
CA PHE A 225 -9.42 3.62 18.16
C PHE A 225 -10.49 4.64 17.73
N CYS A 226 -11.49 4.91 18.56
CA CYS A 226 -12.49 5.96 18.31
C CYS A 226 -11.84 7.34 18.18
N VAL A 227 -10.83 7.66 19.01
CA VAL A 227 -10.06 8.92 18.89
C VAL A 227 -9.30 8.98 17.56
N PHE A 228 -8.66 7.89 17.13
CA PHE A 228 -8.02 7.84 15.81
C PHE A 228 -9.03 7.99 14.67
N CYS A 229 -10.23 7.41 14.79
CA CYS A 229 -11.32 7.56 13.82
C CYS A 229 -11.76 9.03 13.71
N LEU A 230 -11.97 9.72 14.84
CA LEU A 230 -12.30 11.15 14.88
C LEU A 230 -11.22 12.01 14.21
N ILE A 231 -9.95 11.78 14.55
CA ILE A 231 -8.82 12.49 13.97
C ILE A 231 -8.75 12.23 12.46
N GLY A 232 -8.94 10.98 12.02
CA GLY A 232 -8.98 10.61 10.61
C GLY A 232 -10.12 11.31 9.86
N GLY A 233 -11.30 11.38 10.45
CA GLY A 233 -12.45 12.11 9.93
C GLY A 233 -12.15 13.60 9.72
N ILE A 234 -11.55 14.27 10.73
CA ILE A 234 -11.12 15.67 10.62
C ILE A 234 -10.08 15.84 9.50
N PHE A 235 -9.08 14.97 9.41
CA PHE A 235 -8.07 15.05 8.34
C PHE A 235 -8.65 14.79 6.94
N SER A 236 -9.68 13.95 6.83
CA SER A 236 -10.44 13.75 5.59
C SER A 236 -11.13 15.04 5.14
N LEU A 237 -11.70 15.80 6.08
CA LEU A 237 -12.32 17.11 5.79
C LEU A 237 -11.28 18.13 5.29
N VAL A 238 -10.09 18.17 5.90
CA VAL A 238 -9.04 19.15 5.59
C VAL A 238 -8.27 18.84 4.29
N ARG A 239 -8.26 17.58 3.82
CA ARG A 239 -7.63 17.13 2.56
C ARG A 239 -6.12 17.38 2.44
N LYS A 240 -5.42 17.61 3.56
CA LYS A 240 -3.96 17.89 3.56
C LYS A 240 -3.10 16.68 3.92
N LYS A 241 -3.60 15.77 4.76
CA LYS A 241 -2.82 14.63 5.28
C LYS A 241 -3.57 13.31 5.11
N TRP A 242 -3.64 12.84 3.87
CA TRP A 242 -4.40 11.63 3.50
C TRP A 242 -3.98 10.36 4.25
N GLY A 243 -2.70 10.24 4.64
CA GLY A 243 -2.21 9.10 5.42
C GLY A 243 -2.94 8.95 6.76
N PHE A 244 -3.17 10.06 7.48
CA PHE A 244 -3.91 10.04 8.75
C PHE A 244 -5.41 9.79 8.55
N ALA A 245 -5.98 10.25 7.44
CA ALA A 245 -7.39 9.98 7.11
C ALA A 245 -7.62 8.48 6.84
N ILE A 246 -6.74 7.86 6.05
CA ILE A 246 -6.79 6.41 5.79
C ILE A 246 -6.56 5.63 7.09
N LEU A 247 -5.55 6.01 7.87
CA LEU A 247 -5.24 5.33 9.12
C LEU A 247 -6.42 5.38 10.11
N GLY A 248 -7.04 6.55 10.28
CA GLY A 248 -8.21 6.67 11.14
C GLY A 248 -9.42 5.88 10.64
N ALA A 249 -9.62 5.79 9.32
CA ALA A 249 -10.67 4.95 8.75
C ALA A 249 -10.42 3.45 8.97
N ILE A 250 -9.16 2.99 8.85
CA ILE A 250 -8.77 1.61 9.19
C ILE A 250 -9.06 1.34 10.68
N PHE A 251 -8.65 2.24 11.58
CA PHE A 251 -8.98 2.08 13.00
C PHE A 251 -10.49 2.07 13.25
N GLY A 252 -11.27 2.91 12.56
CA GLY A 252 -12.74 2.88 12.61
C GLY A 252 -13.32 1.52 12.22
N THR A 253 -12.77 0.86 11.19
CA THR A 253 -13.20 -0.51 10.84
C THR A 253 -12.81 -1.58 11.86
N LEU A 254 -11.80 -1.31 12.69
CA LEU A 254 -11.39 -2.20 13.79
C LEU A 254 -12.24 -2.00 15.05
N VAL A 255 -13.03 -0.92 15.12
CA VAL A 255 -13.90 -0.66 16.26
C VAL A 255 -15.01 -1.71 16.32
N PHE A 256 -15.02 -2.52 17.38
CA PHE A 256 -15.93 -3.66 17.54
C PHE A 256 -17.30 -3.26 18.12
N VAL A 257 -18.07 -2.47 17.40
CA VAL A 257 -19.35 -1.96 17.94
C VAL A 257 -20.39 -3.08 17.96
N PRO A 258 -21.15 -3.26 19.06
CA PRO A 258 -22.36 -4.07 19.00
C PRO A 258 -23.25 -3.57 17.84
N PHE A 259 -23.83 -4.49 17.07
CA PHE A 259 -24.68 -4.24 15.90
C PHE A 259 -24.00 -3.96 14.54
N TYR A 260 -22.67 -3.90 14.43
CA TYR A 260 -21.92 -3.78 13.14
C TYR A 260 -22.23 -2.56 12.25
N VAL A 261 -23.28 -1.79 12.51
CA VAL A 261 -23.70 -0.64 11.68
C VAL A 261 -22.59 0.40 11.58
N LEU A 262 -21.96 0.72 12.71
CA LEU A 262 -20.87 1.68 12.79
C LEU A 262 -19.64 1.20 11.99
N THR A 263 -19.27 -0.07 12.10
CA THR A 263 -18.21 -0.69 11.30
C THR A 263 -18.47 -0.57 9.79
N ILE A 264 -19.72 -0.78 9.34
CA ILE A 264 -20.10 -0.61 7.93
C ILE A 264 -19.96 0.87 7.51
N VAL A 265 -20.35 1.81 8.38
CA VAL A 265 -20.18 3.25 8.13
C VAL A 265 -18.71 3.62 7.98
N ALA A 266 -17.84 3.12 8.87
CA ALA A 266 -16.39 3.32 8.78
C ALA A 266 -15.80 2.71 7.50
N MET A 267 -16.29 1.54 7.09
CA MET A 267 -15.87 0.86 5.86
C MET A 267 -16.24 1.68 4.61
N VAL A 268 -17.46 2.21 4.55
CA VAL A 268 -17.87 3.12 3.47
C VAL A 268 -17.00 4.38 3.48
N GLY A 269 -16.71 4.94 4.66
CA GLY A 269 -15.78 6.05 4.82
C GLY A 269 -14.38 5.75 4.28
N LEU A 270 -13.83 4.56 4.59
CA LEU A 270 -12.53 4.10 4.11
C LEU A 270 -12.51 4.00 2.58
N ILE A 271 -13.51 3.37 1.97
CA ILE A 271 -13.62 3.23 0.51
C ILE A 271 -13.65 4.62 -0.16
N LEU A 272 -14.44 5.54 0.38
CA LEU A 272 -14.55 6.90 -0.15
C LEU A 272 -13.22 7.68 -0.03
N ILE A 273 -12.51 7.55 1.09
CA ILE A 273 -11.19 8.20 1.29
C ILE A 273 -10.15 7.60 0.35
N ALA A 274 -10.12 6.26 0.26
CA ALA A 274 -9.20 5.56 -0.64
C ALA A 274 -9.41 6.02 -2.07
N TYR A 275 -10.65 5.99 -2.56
CA TYR A 275 -11.01 6.43 -3.91
C TYR A 275 -10.68 7.90 -4.17
N THR A 276 -10.93 8.79 -3.20
CA THR A 276 -10.66 10.22 -3.37
C THR A 276 -9.18 10.57 -3.30
N ARG A 277 -8.36 9.82 -2.56
CA ARG A 277 -6.90 10.03 -2.54
C ARG A 277 -6.32 9.95 -3.95
N PHE A 278 -6.75 8.98 -4.76
CA PHE A 278 -6.31 8.82 -6.16
C PHE A 278 -6.55 10.07 -7.00
N LEU A 279 -7.63 10.80 -6.72
CA LEU A 279 -8.00 11.97 -7.50
C LEU A 279 -7.22 13.23 -7.15
N PHE A 280 -6.70 13.32 -5.93
CA PHE A 280 -6.12 14.55 -5.38
C PHE A 280 -4.63 14.48 -5.13
N VAL A 281 -4.03 13.29 -5.03
CA VAL A 281 -2.58 13.12 -4.95
C VAL A 281 -2.03 13.06 -6.38
N LYS A 282 -1.49 14.19 -6.84
CA LYS A 282 -0.66 14.27 -8.05
C LYS A 282 0.79 13.87 -7.74
#